data_AF-A0A2V9USV1-F1
#
_entry.id   AF-A0A2V9USV1-F1
#
_cell.length_a   1.000
_cell.length_b   1.000
_cell.length_c   1.000
_cell.angle_alpha   90.00
_cell.angle_beta   90.00
_cell.angle_gamma   90.00
#
_symmetry.space_group_name_H-M   'P 1'
#
loop_
_entity.id
_entity.type
_entity.pdbx_description
1 polymer ?
#
loop_
_entity_poly.entity_id
_entity_poly.type
_entity_poly.pdbx_seq_one_letter_code
_entity_poly.pdbx_strand_id
1 'polypeptide(L)'
;MLPAGKYVVEVVVPQGYELVKEEDKNILIGDNYIAPVTQQFGGLGSIFILPDQAQVTNATNPQNTTNSLGRASSLPSHEGDTGSVETFWPCVGEARVVPDFISLFPGSAEVAPFAGATRNLCDRKEITLTDQTSALAKFYIFTSTHVAAHYTGVITDDFTAEFDPFSPQFGEKFAPAYLPVSVKDWAGNEVSRTYSDQFGAYTGLNYSTWEVNPPNPTGYGPTMMVTCMNDAGSGTTPDPLYQPGYSQFCYELPFMPGQTGYFDTPVVPTSAFSEGYNHPDCNYPDATPAIASVTSSDIAGPWVSNSGTGHTLTITALGNKDVDSYGYSGPSTTVAPFNQQKVTRHYGFGSQPTDCHSGVGNACPEVALFGSDGIARPLTNVQWSDTTITGTVPTGVPTCAVQQQTQYGGSTARCGELFITTANGKQSIDTVTVTIGGQTPTLLATGQTIQSAIDSAKPGDEIIVPPGVYNEILLMWKPVRLQGVGAASSIINANAHPAGTAKMDTWRRQVLCVFGLALNGTPISGSNSYDPSNTFTCTSAMQFSVDRLPLEATVGWDATLNGNLAEQLLEPTLMGAYEGAGITVLSKGVKFPSRSQPFASDVFPTGTQLLTTRDCNNGGTNPYPSNFWCNPSSIDG
;
A
#
# COMPACT_ATOMS: atom_id res chain seq x y z
N MET A 1 -3.07 20.82 -61.89
CA MET A 1 -2.48 21.89 -61.05
C MET A 1 -3.53 22.97 -60.89
N LEU A 2 -3.92 23.28 -59.66
CA LEU A 2 -4.85 24.38 -59.38
C LEU A 2 -4.15 25.72 -59.65
N PRO A 3 -4.80 26.73 -60.26
CA PRO A 3 -4.22 28.06 -60.42
C PRO A 3 -3.95 28.73 -59.07
N ALA A 4 -3.05 29.72 -59.02
CA ALA A 4 -2.83 30.50 -57.81
C ALA A 4 -4.15 31.15 -57.35
N GLY A 5 -4.45 31.06 -56.05
CA GLY A 5 -5.74 31.52 -55.51
C GLY A 5 -6.03 30.99 -54.11
N LYS A 6 -7.19 31.39 -53.58
CA LYS A 6 -7.74 30.88 -52.32
C LYS A 6 -8.66 29.70 -52.59
N TYR A 7 -8.50 28.64 -51.81
CA TYR A 7 -9.29 27.42 -51.92
C TYR A 7 -9.81 27.02 -50.55
N VAL A 8 -11.01 26.43 -50.50
CA VAL A 8 -11.51 25.80 -49.29
C VAL A 8 -11.22 24.31 -49.38
N VAL A 9 -10.51 23.79 -48.39
CA VAL A 9 -10.32 22.36 -48.20
C VAL A 9 -11.30 21.91 -47.11
N GLU A 10 -12.02 20.83 -47.37
CA GLU A 10 -12.97 20.23 -46.45
C GLU A 10 -12.48 18.84 -46.03
N VAL A 11 -12.69 18.49 -44.76
CA VAL A 11 -12.50 17.12 -44.26
C VAL A 11 -13.84 16.43 -44.13
N VAL A 12 -13.95 15.23 -44.68
CA VAL A 12 -15.05 14.31 -44.39
C VAL A 12 -14.63 13.45 -43.22
N VAL A 13 -15.20 13.71 -42.04
CA VAL A 13 -14.84 12.99 -40.81
C VAL A 13 -15.25 11.52 -40.96
N PRO A 14 -14.33 10.55 -40.76
CA PRO A 14 -14.66 9.13 -40.81
C PRO A 14 -15.71 8.73 -39.77
N GLN A 15 -16.47 7.66 -40.05
CA GLN A 15 -17.42 7.12 -39.09
C GLN A 15 -16.73 6.76 -37.77
N GLY A 16 -17.29 7.21 -36.64
CA GLY A 16 -16.75 6.97 -35.29
C GLY A 16 -15.70 7.99 -34.83
N TYR A 17 -15.34 8.95 -35.69
CA TYR A 17 -14.48 10.08 -35.34
C TYR A 17 -15.28 11.38 -35.27
N GLU A 18 -14.73 12.34 -34.53
CA GLU A 18 -15.23 13.68 -34.32
C GLU A 18 -14.15 14.69 -34.69
N LEU A 19 -14.53 15.83 -35.26
CA LEU A 19 -13.62 16.95 -35.45
C LEU A 19 -13.27 17.56 -34.10
N VAL A 20 -11.98 17.81 -33.84
CA VAL A 20 -11.56 18.58 -32.66
C VAL A 20 -12.08 20.02 -32.78
N LYS A 21 -12.89 20.42 -31.81
CA LYS A 21 -13.43 21.76 -31.64
C LYS A 21 -12.69 22.50 -30.53
N GLU A 22 -12.96 23.79 -30.39
CA GLU A 22 -12.33 24.61 -29.34
C GLU A 22 -12.89 24.25 -27.96
N GLU A 23 -14.16 23.88 -27.89
CA GLU A 23 -14.86 23.33 -26.72
C GLU A 23 -14.45 21.89 -26.35
N ASP A 24 -13.65 21.20 -27.18
CA ASP A 24 -13.03 19.90 -26.84
C ASP A 24 -11.62 20.07 -26.24
N LYS A 25 -11.08 21.30 -26.17
CA LYS A 25 -9.76 21.56 -25.60
C LYS A 25 -9.85 21.64 -24.09
N ASN A 26 -9.35 20.60 -23.45
CA ASN A 26 -9.40 20.42 -22.01
C ASN A 26 -8.15 21.03 -21.35
N ILE A 27 -7.96 22.34 -21.50
CA ILE A 27 -6.73 23.05 -21.10
C ILE A 27 -6.77 23.61 -19.66
N LEU A 28 -7.85 23.39 -18.89
CA LEU A 28 -7.99 23.96 -17.54
C LEU A 28 -8.12 22.91 -16.43
N ILE A 29 -7.84 21.62 -16.69
CA ILE A 29 -7.70 20.63 -15.61
C ILE A 29 -6.37 20.85 -14.89
N GLY A 30 -6.50 21.56 -13.79
CA GLY A 30 -5.53 21.87 -12.76
C GLY A 30 -6.25 22.83 -11.81
N ASP A 31 -5.90 22.84 -10.52
CA ASP A 31 -6.47 23.82 -9.59
C ASP A 31 -6.49 25.17 -10.29
N ASN A 32 -7.68 25.77 -10.43
CA ASN A 32 -7.81 27.14 -10.89
C ASN A 32 -6.79 27.91 -10.07
N TYR A 33 -5.74 28.45 -10.71
CA TYR A 33 -4.85 29.36 -10.02
C TYR A 33 -5.68 30.61 -9.73
N ILE A 34 -6.46 30.55 -8.66
CA ILE A 34 -7.02 31.69 -7.99
C ILE A 34 -5.79 32.32 -7.36
N ALA A 35 -5.16 33.21 -8.12
CA ALA A 35 -4.12 34.07 -7.57
C ALA A 35 -4.67 34.60 -6.23
N PRO A 36 -3.99 34.37 -5.10
CA PRO A 36 -4.49 34.79 -3.82
C PRO A 36 -4.83 36.27 -3.91
N VAL A 37 -6.07 36.62 -3.54
CA VAL A 37 -6.62 37.99 -3.53
C VAL A 37 -5.95 38.88 -2.48
N THR A 38 -4.71 38.59 -2.09
CA THR A 38 -3.86 39.60 -1.48
C THR A 38 -3.51 40.61 -2.57
N GLN A 39 -4.20 41.75 -2.56
CA GLN A 39 -3.78 42.94 -3.31
C GLN A 39 -2.30 43.21 -3.00
N GLN A 40 -1.41 42.78 -3.89
CA GLN A 40 0.02 42.96 -3.74
C GLN A 40 0.46 44.41 -4.02
N PHE A 41 -0.47 45.23 -4.52
CA PHE A 41 -0.28 46.67 -4.75
C PHE A 41 -1.50 47.45 -4.25
N GLY A 42 -1.43 47.95 -3.02
CA GLY A 42 -2.35 48.97 -2.55
C GLY A 42 -2.12 50.26 -3.33
N GLY A 43 -3.08 50.66 -4.17
CA GLY A 43 -3.13 52.02 -4.74
C GLY A 43 -3.23 52.16 -6.27
N LEU A 44 -3.29 51.08 -7.06
CA LEU A 44 -3.53 51.18 -8.51
C LEU A 44 -4.97 50.80 -8.84
N GLY A 45 -5.81 51.80 -9.13
CA GLY A 45 -7.25 51.66 -9.41
C GLY A 45 -7.64 51.03 -10.74
N SER A 46 -6.81 50.15 -11.31
CA SER A 46 -7.13 49.42 -12.55
C SER A 46 -6.32 48.13 -12.64
N ILE A 47 -6.61 47.17 -11.78
CA ILE A 47 -6.27 45.76 -12.04
C ILE A 47 -7.46 45.18 -12.78
N PHE A 48 -7.29 44.93 -14.08
CA PHE A 48 -8.26 44.18 -14.87
C PHE A 48 -8.22 42.72 -14.40
N ILE A 49 -9.15 42.36 -13.51
CA ILE A 49 -9.68 41.00 -13.51
C ILE A 49 -10.25 40.83 -14.91
N LEU A 50 -9.68 39.93 -15.71
CA LEU A 50 -10.25 39.56 -17.00
C LEU A 50 -11.74 39.28 -16.77
N PRO A 51 -12.67 40.02 -17.41
CA PRO A 51 -14.07 39.67 -17.32
C PRO A 51 -14.27 38.25 -17.87
N ASP A 52 -15.32 37.59 -17.40
CA ASP A 52 -15.93 36.42 -18.02
C ASP A 52 -15.66 36.38 -19.53
N GLN A 53 -15.09 35.27 -20.04
CA GLN A 53 -14.74 35.13 -21.45
C GLN A 53 -15.95 35.33 -22.38
N ALA A 54 -17.18 35.13 -21.91
CA ALA A 54 -18.40 35.40 -22.65
C ALA A 54 -18.72 36.91 -22.80
N GLN A 55 -18.13 37.80 -21.98
CA GLN A 55 -18.29 39.26 -22.11
C GLN A 55 -17.19 39.93 -22.94
N VAL A 56 -16.11 39.22 -23.27
CA VAL A 56 -15.03 39.75 -24.11
C VAL A 56 -15.44 39.65 -25.59
N THR A 57 -16.17 40.67 -26.07
CA THR A 57 -16.26 40.93 -27.50
C THR A 57 -14.85 41.03 -28.09
N ASN A 58 -14.69 40.66 -29.37
CA ASN A 58 -13.44 40.50 -30.15
C ASN A 58 -12.45 41.71 -30.14
N ALA A 59 -12.72 42.76 -29.36
CA ALA A 59 -12.00 44.03 -29.35
C ALA A 59 -11.02 44.24 -28.18
N THR A 60 -11.03 43.42 -27.10
CA THR A 60 -10.32 43.79 -25.86
C THR A 60 -9.18 42.87 -25.40
N ASN A 61 -8.84 41.78 -26.11
CA ASN A 61 -7.61 41.03 -25.84
C ASN A 61 -6.73 40.86 -27.10
N PRO A 62 -5.70 41.70 -27.29
CA PRO A 62 -4.73 41.59 -28.40
C PRO A 62 -3.95 40.27 -28.42
N GLN A 63 -3.92 39.52 -27.31
CA GLN A 63 -3.22 38.23 -27.18
C GLN A 63 -4.10 37.03 -27.53
N ASN A 64 -5.42 37.21 -27.70
CA ASN A 64 -6.35 36.14 -28.06
C ASN A 64 -6.98 36.39 -29.44
N THR A 65 -6.15 36.57 -30.45
CA THR A 65 -6.67 36.85 -31.81
C THR A 65 -7.31 35.61 -32.42
N THR A 66 -8.51 35.76 -32.98
CA THR A 66 -9.29 34.69 -33.61
C THR A 66 -8.66 34.15 -34.89
N ASN A 67 -7.65 34.85 -35.41
CA ASN A 67 -7.07 34.60 -36.72
C ASN A 67 -5.83 33.68 -36.62
N SER A 68 -5.28 33.53 -35.40
CA SER A 68 -4.04 32.80 -35.12
C SER A 68 -4.17 31.78 -33.98
N LEU A 69 -5.39 31.48 -33.54
CA LEU A 69 -5.67 30.56 -32.42
C LEU A 69 -4.92 30.94 -31.13
N GLY A 70 -4.80 32.25 -30.83
CA GLY A 70 -4.09 32.74 -29.64
C GLY A 70 -2.57 32.87 -29.79
N ARG A 71 -2.00 32.54 -30.96
CA ARG A 71 -0.57 32.75 -31.25
C ARG A 71 -0.27 34.22 -31.53
N ALA A 72 0.84 34.74 -31.02
CA ALA A 72 1.28 36.09 -31.36
C ALA A 72 1.53 36.21 -32.88
N SER A 73 0.74 37.06 -33.56
CA SER A 73 0.77 37.22 -35.02
C SER A 73 2.10 37.77 -35.56
N SER A 74 2.97 38.27 -34.68
CA SER A 74 4.32 38.73 -34.98
C SER A 74 5.36 37.59 -35.05
N LEU A 75 5.04 36.39 -34.57
CA LEU A 75 5.94 35.24 -34.63
C LEU A 75 5.83 34.57 -36.00
N PRO A 76 6.96 34.20 -36.65
CA PRO A 76 6.94 33.47 -37.92
C PRO A 76 6.04 32.23 -37.80
N SER A 77 5.03 32.07 -38.65
CA SER A 77 4.11 30.92 -38.67
C SER A 77 4.78 29.66 -39.23
N HIS A 78 6.02 29.46 -38.85
CA HIS A 78 6.96 28.53 -39.43
C HIS A 78 7.84 27.96 -38.31
N GLU A 79 7.23 27.32 -37.31
CA GLU A 79 7.97 26.57 -36.28
C GLU A 79 8.27 25.18 -36.81
N GLY A 80 9.56 24.85 -36.89
CA GLY A 80 10.06 23.54 -37.30
C GLY A 80 10.90 22.93 -36.19
N ASP A 81 10.32 21.95 -35.50
CA ASP A 81 11.06 20.93 -34.73
C ASP A 81 10.68 19.50 -35.15
N THR A 82 9.83 19.39 -36.18
CA THR A 82 9.64 18.18 -36.98
C THR A 82 9.82 18.58 -38.44
N GLY A 83 10.18 17.67 -39.34
CA GLY A 83 10.68 17.96 -40.69
C GLY A 83 9.78 18.75 -41.68
N SER A 84 8.75 19.47 -41.22
CA SER A 84 7.89 20.37 -41.99
C SER A 84 7.65 21.71 -41.28
N VAL A 85 7.52 22.76 -42.08
CA VAL A 85 7.16 24.11 -41.64
C VAL A 85 5.62 24.23 -41.63
N GLU A 86 5.00 24.33 -40.44
CA GLU A 86 3.54 24.24 -40.28
C GLU A 86 2.81 25.58 -40.48
N THR A 87 1.89 25.67 -41.46
CA THR A 87 1.03 26.85 -41.68
C THR A 87 -0.38 26.60 -41.11
N PHE A 88 -0.82 27.43 -40.16
CA PHE A 88 -2.17 27.38 -39.61
C PHE A 88 -3.17 28.15 -40.50
N TRP A 89 -4.04 27.42 -41.19
CA TRP A 89 -5.07 28.01 -42.06
C TRP A 89 -6.35 28.37 -41.28
N PRO A 90 -7.01 29.49 -41.60
CA PRO A 90 -8.24 29.92 -40.93
C PRO A 90 -9.40 28.96 -41.17
N CYS A 91 -10.19 28.73 -40.11
CA CYS A 91 -11.37 27.87 -40.14
C CYS A 91 -12.58 28.62 -40.75
N VAL A 92 -13.19 28.03 -41.78
CA VAL A 92 -14.27 28.62 -42.60
C VAL A 92 -15.44 27.65 -42.79
N GLY A 93 -15.59 26.71 -41.85
CA GLY A 93 -16.71 25.78 -41.76
C GLY A 93 -18.04 26.40 -41.38
N GLU A 94 -19.00 25.56 -41.03
CA GLU A 94 -20.30 26.01 -40.52
C GLU A 94 -20.13 26.83 -39.23
N ALA A 95 -20.80 27.98 -39.16
CA ALA A 95 -20.80 28.85 -38.00
C ALA A 95 -21.71 28.27 -36.91
N ARG A 96 -21.18 28.12 -35.70
CA ARG A 96 -21.92 27.65 -34.51
C ARG A 96 -21.69 28.58 -33.34
N VAL A 97 -22.63 28.58 -32.40
CA VAL A 97 -22.40 29.15 -31.07
C VAL A 97 -21.67 28.11 -30.24
N VAL A 98 -20.54 28.48 -29.64
CA VAL A 98 -19.79 27.61 -28.74
C VAL A 98 -20.63 27.37 -27.48
N PRO A 99 -20.83 26.11 -27.04
CA PRO A 99 -21.58 25.79 -25.83
C PRO A 99 -20.99 26.45 -24.57
N ASP A 100 -21.79 26.55 -23.51
CA ASP A 100 -21.35 27.15 -22.24
C ASP A 100 -20.26 26.31 -21.55
N PHE A 101 -20.34 24.98 -21.67
CA PHE A 101 -19.41 24.03 -21.06
C PHE A 101 -18.68 23.19 -22.11
N ILE A 102 -17.53 22.62 -21.74
CA ILE A 102 -16.76 21.73 -22.62
C ILE A 102 -17.61 20.57 -23.14
N SER A 103 -17.46 20.23 -24.42
CA SER A 103 -18.32 19.23 -25.09
C SER A 103 -17.94 17.79 -24.80
N LEU A 104 -16.67 17.55 -24.45
CA LEU A 104 -16.16 16.21 -24.18
C LEU A 104 -16.62 15.69 -22.79
N PHE A 105 -16.70 16.58 -21.79
CA PHE A 105 -17.10 16.26 -20.43
C PHE A 105 -18.08 17.31 -19.85
N PRO A 106 -19.29 17.46 -20.41
CA PRO A 106 -20.21 18.53 -19.98
C PRO A 106 -20.62 18.41 -18.50
N GLY A 107 -20.51 17.22 -17.90
CA GLY A 107 -20.76 16.99 -16.47
C GLY A 107 -19.70 17.57 -15.53
N SER A 108 -18.52 17.96 -16.02
CA SER A 108 -17.51 18.66 -15.20
C SER A 108 -17.93 20.10 -14.87
N ALA A 109 -18.90 20.65 -15.60
CA ALA A 109 -19.31 22.06 -15.55
C ALA A 109 -18.14 23.05 -15.79
N GLU A 110 -17.11 22.62 -16.51
CA GLU A 110 -16.00 23.48 -16.94
C GLU A 110 -16.43 24.34 -18.12
N VAL A 111 -16.23 25.66 -18.01
CA VAL A 111 -16.61 26.63 -19.04
C VAL A 111 -15.77 26.43 -20.29
N ALA A 112 -16.42 26.29 -21.45
CA ALA A 112 -15.70 26.12 -22.70
C ALA A 112 -14.93 27.39 -23.10
N PRO A 113 -13.73 27.26 -23.71
CA PRO A 113 -13.08 28.39 -24.36
C PRO A 113 -14.01 29.04 -25.39
N PHE A 114 -14.19 30.36 -25.29
CA PHE A 114 -15.11 31.13 -26.15
C PHE A 114 -16.61 30.77 -25.99
N ALA A 115 -17.03 30.22 -24.85
CA ALA A 115 -18.45 30.00 -24.52
C ALA A 115 -19.35 31.19 -24.93
N GLY A 116 -20.43 30.89 -25.65
CA GLY A 116 -21.39 31.88 -26.16
C GLY A 116 -20.95 32.65 -27.42
N ALA A 117 -19.69 32.54 -27.87
CA ALA A 117 -19.22 33.18 -29.09
C ALA A 117 -19.66 32.41 -30.35
N THR A 118 -19.91 33.12 -31.44
CA THR A 118 -20.15 32.50 -32.76
C THR A 118 -18.81 32.25 -33.46
N ARG A 119 -18.51 31.00 -33.80
CA ARG A 119 -17.25 30.57 -34.42
C ARG A 119 -17.47 29.54 -35.52
N ASN A 120 -16.63 29.59 -36.56
CA ASN A 120 -16.68 28.60 -37.65
C ASN A 120 -16.06 27.27 -37.19
N LEU A 121 -16.64 26.15 -37.61
CA LEU A 121 -16.01 24.84 -37.52
C LEU A 121 -14.72 24.80 -38.34
N CYS A 122 -13.77 24.00 -37.87
CA CYS A 122 -12.52 23.72 -38.57
C CYS A 122 -12.60 22.49 -39.48
N ASP A 123 -13.81 22.03 -39.82
CA ASP A 123 -14.08 21.02 -40.84
C ASP A 123 -13.75 21.54 -42.25
N ARG A 124 -13.68 22.86 -42.41
CA ARG A 124 -13.21 23.54 -43.62
C ARG A 124 -12.15 24.59 -43.31
N LYS A 125 -11.11 24.67 -44.15
CA LYS A 125 -10.01 25.64 -44.04
C LYS A 125 -9.78 26.38 -45.34
N GLU A 126 -9.60 27.69 -45.29
CA GLU A 126 -9.23 28.51 -46.45
C GLU A 126 -7.70 28.51 -46.61
N ILE A 127 -7.21 27.79 -47.63
CA ILE A 127 -5.80 27.75 -48.00
C ILE A 127 -5.48 28.75 -49.11
N THR A 128 -4.25 29.23 -49.15
CA THR A 128 -3.73 30.05 -50.26
C THR A 128 -2.67 29.26 -51.02
N LEU A 129 -2.87 29.08 -52.33
CA LEU A 129 -1.88 28.52 -53.25
C LEU A 129 -1.23 29.65 -54.05
N THR A 130 0.10 29.65 -54.11
CA THR A 130 0.89 30.56 -54.96
C THR A 130 1.51 29.79 -56.12
N ASP A 131 2.10 30.49 -57.09
CA ASP A 131 2.73 29.82 -58.22
C ASP A 131 3.81 28.84 -57.75
N GLN A 132 3.79 27.63 -58.31
CA GLN A 132 4.72 26.53 -58.02
C GLN A 132 4.81 26.11 -56.54
N THR A 133 3.78 26.36 -55.73
CA THR A 133 3.72 25.88 -54.34
C THR A 133 2.67 24.79 -54.12
N SER A 134 2.84 24.04 -53.03
CA SER A 134 1.82 23.16 -52.47
C SER A 134 1.43 23.68 -51.09
N ALA A 135 0.16 23.53 -50.73
CA ALA A 135 -0.35 23.88 -49.40
C ALA A 135 -0.79 22.60 -48.68
N LEU A 136 -0.36 22.47 -47.42
CA LEU A 136 -0.77 21.39 -46.53
C LEU A 136 -1.86 21.89 -45.60
N ALA A 137 -3.07 21.33 -45.68
CA ALA A 137 -4.15 21.56 -44.73
C ALA A 137 -4.26 20.36 -43.79
N LYS A 138 -3.96 20.56 -42.50
CA LYS A 138 -4.13 19.52 -41.48
C LYS A 138 -5.46 19.70 -40.76
N PHE A 139 -6.17 18.61 -40.50
CA PHE A 139 -7.39 18.56 -39.71
C PHE A 139 -7.13 17.66 -38.50
N TYR A 140 -7.68 18.04 -37.36
CA TYR A 140 -7.54 17.29 -36.12
C TYR A 140 -8.86 16.59 -35.84
N ILE A 141 -8.81 15.28 -35.69
CA ILE A 141 -9.97 14.44 -35.39
C ILE A 141 -9.62 13.52 -34.22
N PHE A 142 -10.62 13.12 -33.46
CA PHE A 142 -10.49 12.21 -32.32
C PHE A 142 -11.66 11.24 -32.30
N THR A 143 -11.64 10.24 -31.43
CA THR A 143 -12.82 9.43 -31.13
C THR A 143 -13.07 9.50 -29.64
N SER A 144 -14.33 9.63 -29.21
CA SER A 144 -14.73 9.60 -27.81
C SER A 144 -14.73 8.17 -27.23
N THR A 145 -14.67 7.15 -28.08
CA THR A 145 -14.57 5.73 -27.69
C THR A 145 -13.20 5.19 -28.07
N HIS A 146 -12.23 5.27 -27.15
CA HIS A 146 -10.88 4.81 -27.41
C HIS A 146 -10.81 3.29 -27.54
N VAL A 147 -9.98 2.83 -28.49
CA VAL A 147 -9.58 1.44 -28.54
C VAL A 147 -8.80 1.07 -27.27
N ALA A 148 -9.00 -0.16 -26.79
CA ALA A 148 -8.26 -0.68 -25.65
C ALA A 148 -6.74 -0.65 -25.91
N ALA A 149 -5.98 -0.54 -24.82
CA ALA A 149 -4.54 -0.73 -24.86
C ALA A 149 -4.24 -2.24 -24.84
N HIS A 150 -3.17 -2.63 -25.51
CA HIS A 150 -2.63 -3.98 -25.45
C HIS A 150 -1.41 -3.98 -24.53
N TYR A 151 -1.11 -5.12 -23.93
CA TYR A 151 0.16 -5.31 -23.26
C TYR A 151 0.69 -6.72 -23.44
N THR A 152 2.01 -6.82 -23.44
CA THR A 152 2.78 -8.06 -23.30
C THR A 152 3.88 -7.81 -22.30
N GLY A 153 4.07 -8.74 -21.38
CA GLY A 153 5.13 -8.63 -20.38
C GLY A 153 5.73 -9.97 -20.05
N VAL A 154 6.84 -9.91 -19.32
CA VAL A 154 7.51 -11.07 -18.74
C VAL A 154 7.78 -10.77 -17.27
N ILE A 155 7.54 -11.76 -16.42
CA ILE A 155 7.88 -11.71 -15.00
C ILE A 155 9.25 -12.36 -14.86
N THR A 156 10.24 -11.58 -14.43
CA THR A 156 11.61 -12.06 -14.25
C THR A 156 11.99 -12.13 -12.78
N ASP A 157 12.80 -13.11 -12.43
CA ASP A 157 13.58 -13.12 -11.21
C ASP A 157 14.99 -12.61 -11.56
N ASP A 158 15.23 -11.34 -11.24
CA ASP A 158 16.48 -10.65 -11.58
C ASP A 158 17.70 -11.19 -10.82
N PHE A 159 17.50 -12.01 -9.78
CA PHE A 159 18.58 -12.62 -9.01
C PHE A 159 19.00 -14.00 -9.52
N THR A 160 18.28 -14.54 -10.51
CA THR A 160 18.47 -15.91 -11.01
C THR A 160 18.70 -15.93 -12.51
N ALA A 161 19.65 -16.76 -12.94
CA ALA A 161 19.90 -17.00 -14.36
C ALA A 161 19.17 -18.26 -14.84
N GLU A 162 18.67 -18.23 -16.07
CA GLU A 162 18.05 -19.37 -16.74
C GLU A 162 19.10 -20.23 -17.46
N PHE A 163 19.21 -21.49 -17.03
CA PHE A 163 20.14 -22.46 -17.59
C PHE A 163 19.46 -23.60 -18.37
N ASP A 164 18.13 -23.68 -18.41
CA ASP A 164 17.42 -24.69 -19.19
C ASP A 164 17.51 -24.35 -20.69
N PRO A 165 18.21 -25.16 -21.52
CA PRO A 165 18.33 -24.91 -22.96
C PRO A 165 17.01 -25.03 -23.72
N PHE A 166 15.95 -25.57 -23.10
CA PHE A 166 14.61 -25.64 -23.68
C PHE A 166 13.72 -24.44 -23.32
N SER A 167 14.17 -23.58 -22.40
CA SER A 167 13.48 -22.33 -22.08
C SER A 167 13.68 -21.31 -23.20
N PRO A 168 12.65 -20.56 -23.62
CA PRO A 168 12.81 -19.44 -24.55
C PRO A 168 13.67 -18.31 -23.96
N GLN A 169 13.95 -18.35 -22.66
CA GLN A 169 14.80 -17.40 -21.93
C GLN A 169 16.18 -17.96 -21.61
N PHE A 170 16.61 -19.04 -22.28
CA PHE A 170 17.94 -19.61 -22.07
C PHE A 170 19.05 -18.56 -22.19
N GLY A 171 19.84 -18.41 -21.11
CA GLY A 171 20.92 -17.43 -21.03
C GLY A 171 20.51 -16.03 -20.54
N GLU A 172 19.22 -15.81 -20.26
CA GLU A 172 18.67 -14.59 -19.65
C GLU A 172 18.36 -14.80 -18.15
N LYS A 173 17.64 -13.84 -17.56
CA LYS A 173 17.05 -13.96 -16.22
C LYS A 173 16.00 -15.07 -16.19
N PHE A 174 15.91 -15.79 -15.08
CA PHE A 174 14.86 -16.79 -14.88
C PHE A 174 13.48 -16.13 -14.82
N ALA A 175 12.44 -16.83 -15.28
CA ALA A 175 11.08 -16.32 -15.25
C ALA A 175 10.15 -17.28 -14.50
N PRO A 176 9.60 -16.85 -13.37
CA PRO A 176 8.68 -17.68 -12.62
C PRO A 176 7.41 -18.02 -13.40
N ALA A 177 7.08 -19.31 -13.41
CA ALA A 177 5.91 -19.82 -14.11
C ALA A 177 4.61 -19.53 -13.33
N TYR A 178 3.54 -19.23 -14.06
CA TYR A 178 2.16 -19.19 -13.57
C TYR A 178 1.84 -18.21 -12.44
N LEU A 179 2.59 -17.11 -12.30
CA LEU A 179 2.28 -16.11 -11.28
C LEU A 179 1.03 -15.30 -11.64
N PRO A 180 0.16 -14.98 -10.67
CA PRO A 180 -0.97 -14.08 -10.88
C PRO A 180 -0.49 -12.64 -11.12
N VAL A 181 -1.15 -11.95 -12.05
CA VAL A 181 -0.91 -10.54 -12.37
C VAL A 181 -2.22 -9.78 -12.21
N SER A 182 -2.30 -8.94 -11.18
CA SER A 182 -3.44 -8.06 -10.94
C SER A 182 -3.21 -6.70 -11.61
N VAL A 183 -4.22 -6.14 -12.25
CA VAL A 183 -4.20 -4.75 -12.72
C VAL A 183 -5.25 -3.96 -11.98
N LYS A 184 -4.84 -2.85 -11.38
CA LYS A 184 -5.63 -2.03 -10.47
C LYS A 184 -5.66 -0.57 -10.92
N ASP A 185 -6.79 0.07 -10.65
CA ASP A 185 -6.96 1.52 -10.87
C ASP A 185 -6.18 2.36 -9.82
N TRP A 186 -6.25 3.68 -9.96
CA TRP A 186 -5.59 4.63 -9.04
C TRP A 186 -6.10 4.55 -7.60
N ALA A 187 -7.31 4.02 -7.38
CA ALA A 187 -7.90 3.81 -6.07
C ALA A 187 -7.58 2.41 -5.49
N GLY A 188 -6.88 1.57 -6.26
CA GLY A 188 -6.43 0.24 -5.84
C GLY A 188 -7.46 -0.85 -6.08
N ASN A 189 -8.55 -0.55 -6.80
CA ASN A 189 -9.53 -1.54 -7.17
C ASN A 189 -9.00 -2.38 -8.32
N GLU A 190 -9.05 -3.70 -8.18
CA GLU A 190 -8.70 -4.62 -9.27
C GLU A 190 -9.71 -4.49 -10.42
N VAL A 191 -9.21 -4.12 -11.59
CA VAL A 191 -10.01 -3.99 -12.83
C VAL A 191 -9.84 -5.19 -13.75
N SER A 192 -8.72 -5.91 -13.63
CA SER A 192 -8.42 -7.10 -14.42
C SER A 192 -7.41 -7.97 -13.69
N ARG A 193 -7.43 -9.27 -13.97
CA ARG A 193 -6.41 -10.23 -13.53
C ARG A 193 -6.06 -11.14 -14.69
N THR A 194 -4.77 -11.38 -14.89
CA THR A 194 -4.23 -12.36 -15.82
C THR A 194 -3.19 -13.23 -15.09
N TYR A 195 -2.64 -14.22 -15.78
CA TYR A 195 -1.65 -15.14 -15.23
C TYR A 195 -0.52 -15.27 -16.23
N SER A 196 0.72 -15.39 -15.73
CA SER A 196 1.82 -15.75 -16.61
C SER A 196 1.71 -17.20 -17.08
N ASP A 197 2.33 -17.50 -18.22
CA ASP A 197 2.47 -18.86 -18.70
C ASP A 197 3.63 -19.59 -18.02
N GLN A 198 3.98 -20.77 -18.54
CA GLN A 198 5.07 -21.59 -18.00
C GLN A 198 6.46 -20.95 -18.11
N PHE A 199 6.59 -19.86 -18.86
CA PHE A 199 7.82 -19.11 -19.07
C PHE A 199 7.71 -17.69 -18.50
N GLY A 200 6.74 -17.43 -17.62
CA GLY A 200 6.57 -16.12 -17.00
C GLY A 200 6.05 -15.03 -17.94
N ALA A 201 5.68 -15.35 -19.19
CA ALA A 201 5.13 -14.38 -20.13
C ALA A 201 3.62 -14.19 -19.91
N TYR A 202 3.13 -12.97 -20.07
CA TYR A 202 1.71 -12.64 -19.93
C TYR A 202 1.28 -11.58 -20.93
N THR A 203 0.01 -11.61 -21.33
CA THR A 203 -0.57 -10.64 -22.27
C THR A 203 -1.99 -10.28 -21.87
N GLY A 204 -2.49 -9.16 -22.39
CA GLY A 204 -3.89 -8.80 -22.20
C GLY A 204 -4.30 -7.47 -22.82
N LEU A 205 -5.51 -7.07 -22.46
CA LEU A 205 -6.15 -5.81 -22.86
C LEU A 205 -6.50 -5.01 -21.61
N ASN A 206 -6.38 -3.69 -21.70
CA ASN A 206 -6.81 -2.80 -20.64
C ASN A 206 -7.43 -1.50 -21.18
N TYR A 207 -8.08 -0.74 -20.31
CA TYR A 207 -8.50 0.63 -20.61
C TYR A 207 -7.28 1.48 -20.96
N SER A 208 -7.39 2.24 -22.05
CA SER A 208 -6.27 2.98 -22.62
C SER A 208 -6.18 4.42 -22.13
N THR A 209 -7.26 5.18 -22.25
CA THR A 209 -7.29 6.57 -21.78
C THR A 209 -8.71 7.06 -21.59
N TRP A 210 -8.84 8.00 -20.66
CA TRP A 210 -10.00 8.88 -20.50
C TRP A 210 -9.62 10.35 -20.74
N GLU A 211 -8.32 10.65 -20.94
CA GLU A 211 -7.78 12.00 -21.07
C GLU A 211 -7.48 12.33 -22.54
N VAL A 212 -8.48 12.85 -23.24
CA VAL A 212 -8.34 13.36 -24.60
C VAL A 212 -7.99 14.84 -24.55
N ASN A 213 -6.95 15.23 -25.27
CA ASN A 213 -6.50 16.61 -25.43
C ASN A 213 -6.29 17.36 -24.09
N PRO A 214 -5.58 16.77 -23.11
CA PRO A 214 -5.28 17.43 -21.84
C PRO A 214 -4.40 18.69 -22.04
N PRO A 215 -4.19 19.54 -21.01
CA PRO A 215 -3.45 20.80 -21.10
C PRO A 215 -1.94 20.65 -21.34
N ASN A 216 -1.49 19.58 -21.98
CA ASN A 216 -0.09 19.26 -22.21
C ASN A 216 0.15 19.03 -23.72
N PRO A 217 1.41 19.13 -24.19
CA PRO A 217 1.71 18.97 -25.61
C PRO A 217 1.55 17.52 -26.13
N THR A 218 1.19 16.54 -25.28
CA THR A 218 1.12 15.12 -25.70
C THR A 218 -0.17 14.77 -26.44
N GLY A 219 -1.22 15.60 -26.32
CA GLY A 219 -2.51 15.43 -27.01
C GLY A 219 -3.40 14.29 -26.51
N TYR A 220 -2.82 13.25 -25.92
CA TYR A 220 -3.50 12.24 -25.12
C TYR A 220 -2.68 11.96 -23.86
N GLY A 221 -3.35 11.81 -22.72
CA GLY A 221 -2.76 11.31 -21.48
C GLY A 221 -2.87 9.79 -21.43
N PRO A 222 -1.83 9.03 -21.05
CA PRO A 222 -1.98 7.61 -20.79
C PRO A 222 -2.84 7.38 -19.54
N THR A 223 -3.66 6.33 -19.55
CA THR A 223 -4.17 5.80 -18.28
C THR A 223 -3.02 5.12 -17.56
N MET A 224 -2.68 5.62 -16.36
CA MET A 224 -1.73 4.98 -15.46
C MET A 224 -2.46 3.93 -14.61
N MET A 225 -1.96 2.70 -14.60
CA MET A 225 -2.49 1.63 -13.74
C MET A 225 -1.40 0.97 -12.90
N VAL A 226 -1.81 0.44 -11.76
CA VAL A 226 -0.94 -0.35 -10.89
C VAL A 226 -1.03 -1.81 -11.33
N THR A 227 0.06 -2.37 -11.82
CA THR A 227 0.14 -3.77 -12.30
C THR A 227 1.02 -4.56 -11.33
N CYS A 228 0.42 -5.52 -10.62
CA CYS A 228 1.01 -6.25 -9.51
C CYS A 228 1.33 -7.69 -9.90
N MET A 229 2.62 -8.03 -9.91
CA MET A 229 3.11 -9.39 -10.12
C MET A 229 2.96 -10.20 -8.83
N ASN A 230 2.71 -11.50 -9.01
CA ASN A 230 2.48 -12.45 -7.93
C ASN A 230 1.37 -12.00 -6.95
N ASP A 231 0.37 -11.25 -7.39
CA ASP A 231 -0.60 -10.65 -6.47
C ASP A 231 -1.48 -11.72 -5.79
N ALA A 232 -1.43 -11.75 -4.45
CA ALA A 232 -2.16 -12.71 -3.62
C ALA A 232 -3.68 -12.46 -3.60
N GLY A 233 -4.16 -11.32 -4.08
CA GLY A 233 -5.54 -10.89 -3.95
C GLY A 233 -5.85 -10.28 -2.57
N SER A 234 -7.10 -9.86 -2.38
CA SER A 234 -7.54 -9.14 -1.18
C SER A 234 -8.25 -10.01 -0.12
N GLY A 235 -8.35 -11.32 -0.36
CA GLY A 235 -9.06 -12.26 0.51
C GLY A 235 -8.21 -12.82 1.65
N THR A 236 -8.85 -13.55 2.56
CA THR A 236 -8.18 -14.35 3.62
C THR A 236 -7.42 -15.55 3.05
N THR A 237 -7.82 -16.00 1.85
CA THR A 237 -7.15 -17.07 1.11
C THR A 237 -6.48 -16.43 -0.10
N PRO A 238 -5.15 -16.54 -0.22
CA PRO A 238 -4.43 -16.06 -1.39
C PRO A 238 -4.94 -16.71 -2.68
N ASP A 239 -4.68 -16.05 -3.82
CA ASP A 239 -4.82 -16.64 -5.14
C ASP A 239 -4.14 -18.03 -5.17
N PRO A 240 -4.78 -19.08 -5.73
CA PRO A 240 -4.21 -20.43 -5.73
C PRO A 240 -2.81 -20.54 -6.36
N LEU A 241 -2.49 -19.63 -7.29
CA LEU A 241 -1.21 -19.55 -7.99
C LEU A 241 -0.24 -18.52 -7.40
N TYR A 242 -0.63 -17.83 -6.33
CA TYR A 242 0.31 -17.04 -5.52
C TYR A 242 1.44 -17.94 -5.01
N GLN A 243 2.68 -17.49 -5.20
CA GLN A 243 3.87 -18.21 -4.75
C GLN A 243 4.58 -17.38 -3.68
N PRO A 244 4.54 -17.79 -2.39
CA PRO A 244 5.11 -17.00 -1.29
C PRO A 244 6.63 -16.88 -1.33
N GLY A 245 7.31 -17.68 -2.16
CA GLY A 245 8.75 -17.58 -2.39
C GLY A 245 9.16 -16.42 -3.30
N TYR A 246 8.21 -15.69 -3.88
CA TYR A 246 8.45 -14.47 -4.64
C TYR A 246 7.71 -13.28 -4.04
N SER A 247 8.25 -12.09 -4.30
CA SER A 247 7.65 -10.83 -3.93
C SER A 247 6.34 -10.60 -4.63
N GLN A 248 5.43 -9.94 -3.91
CA GLN A 248 4.41 -9.13 -4.58
C GLN A 248 5.10 -7.82 -4.96
N PHE A 249 5.09 -7.48 -6.24
CA PHE A 249 5.73 -6.27 -6.75
C PHE A 249 4.77 -5.57 -7.71
N CYS A 250 4.38 -4.33 -7.44
CA CYS A 250 3.57 -3.57 -8.40
C CYS A 250 4.34 -2.45 -9.08
N TYR A 251 3.97 -2.23 -10.34
CA TYR A 251 4.48 -1.21 -11.22
C TYR A 251 3.37 -0.25 -11.62
N GLU A 252 3.67 1.04 -11.67
CA GLU A 252 2.79 2.03 -12.28
C GLU A 252 3.11 2.13 -13.77
N LEU A 253 2.26 1.51 -14.60
CA LEU A 253 2.51 1.35 -16.03
C LEU A 253 1.51 2.17 -16.87
N PRO A 254 1.97 2.84 -17.95
CA PRO A 254 1.12 3.60 -18.84
C PRO A 254 0.43 2.72 -19.86
N PHE A 255 -0.85 2.98 -20.09
CA PHE A 255 -1.65 2.39 -21.16
C PHE A 255 -2.06 3.51 -22.13
N MET A 256 -1.91 3.27 -23.45
CA MET A 256 -2.21 4.24 -24.51
C MET A 256 -3.13 3.62 -25.56
N PRO A 257 -4.03 4.39 -26.20
CA PRO A 257 -4.99 3.85 -27.17
C PRO A 257 -4.30 3.11 -28.32
N GLY A 258 -4.61 1.82 -28.46
CA GLY A 258 -4.14 0.98 -29.56
C GLY A 258 -2.64 0.67 -29.53
N GLN A 259 -1.92 1.13 -28.52
CA GLN A 259 -0.50 0.83 -28.33
C GLN A 259 -0.35 -0.47 -27.54
N THR A 260 0.69 -1.24 -27.88
CA THR A 260 1.14 -2.37 -27.08
C THR A 260 2.23 -1.92 -26.11
N GLY A 261 1.96 -2.00 -24.82
CA GLY A 261 2.98 -1.89 -23.79
C GLY A 261 3.85 -3.16 -23.75
N TYR A 262 5.16 -2.98 -23.65
CA TYR A 262 6.13 -4.06 -23.43
C TYR A 262 6.69 -3.91 -22.03
N PHE A 263 6.38 -4.85 -21.15
CA PHE A 263 6.61 -4.70 -19.72
C PHE A 263 7.66 -5.71 -19.22
N ASP A 264 8.77 -5.16 -18.73
CA ASP A 264 9.77 -5.88 -17.93
C ASP A 264 9.37 -5.70 -16.46
N THR A 265 8.82 -6.75 -15.84
CA THR A 265 8.20 -6.68 -14.52
C THR A 265 8.82 -7.69 -13.56
N PRO A 266 10.01 -7.39 -13.01
CA PRO A 266 10.66 -8.32 -12.11
C PRO A 266 9.92 -8.56 -10.79
N VAL A 267 10.17 -9.72 -10.20
CA VAL A 267 9.89 -10.05 -8.80
C VAL A 267 11.20 -10.37 -8.10
N VAL A 268 11.18 -10.36 -6.78
CA VAL A 268 12.34 -10.67 -5.93
C VAL A 268 12.07 -12.00 -5.24
N PRO A 269 13.00 -12.96 -5.23
CA PRO A 269 12.86 -14.17 -4.44
C PRO A 269 12.99 -13.83 -2.94
N THR A 270 12.00 -14.21 -2.13
CA THR A 270 11.95 -14.01 -0.66
C THR A 270 12.60 -15.14 0.12
N SER A 271 12.90 -16.23 -0.56
CA SER A 271 13.42 -17.45 0.04
C SER A 271 14.68 -17.88 -0.70
N ALA A 272 15.51 -18.66 -0.02
CA ALA A 272 16.76 -19.14 -0.62
C ALA A 272 16.47 -20.03 -1.84
N PHE A 273 17.43 -20.15 -2.76
CA PHE A 273 17.33 -21.13 -3.84
C PHE A 273 17.51 -22.55 -3.31
N SER A 274 16.65 -23.46 -3.77
CA SER A 274 16.86 -24.90 -3.64
C SER A 274 17.03 -25.55 -5.03
N GLU A 275 17.32 -26.85 -5.07
CA GLU A 275 17.56 -27.56 -6.31
C GLU A 275 16.33 -27.58 -7.24
N GLY A 276 16.57 -27.55 -8.55
CA GLY A 276 15.52 -27.71 -9.57
C GLY A 276 14.58 -26.51 -9.71
N TYR A 277 15.08 -25.28 -9.50
CA TYR A 277 14.29 -24.03 -9.57
C TYR A 277 13.13 -23.98 -8.57
N ASN A 278 13.25 -24.71 -7.46
CA ASN A 278 12.29 -24.68 -6.37
C ASN A 278 12.79 -23.79 -5.23
N HIS A 279 11.84 -23.23 -4.47
CA HIS A 279 12.09 -22.65 -3.16
C HIS A 279 12.16 -23.73 -2.07
N PRO A 280 12.77 -23.48 -0.89
CA PRO A 280 12.70 -24.41 0.23
C PRO A 280 11.25 -24.59 0.70
N ASP A 281 10.92 -25.82 1.09
CA ASP A 281 9.65 -26.09 1.75
C ASP A 281 9.66 -25.55 3.18
N CYS A 282 9.01 -24.41 3.37
CA CYS A 282 8.84 -23.80 4.69
C CYS A 282 7.55 -24.23 5.39
N ASN A 283 6.69 -25.05 4.76
CA ASN A 283 5.48 -25.54 5.42
C ASN A 283 5.83 -26.63 6.43
N TYR A 284 5.04 -26.75 7.50
CA TYR A 284 5.27 -27.82 8.45
C TYR A 284 5.13 -29.19 7.78
N PRO A 285 5.89 -30.20 8.24
CA PRO A 285 5.68 -31.58 7.81
C PRO A 285 4.24 -32.04 8.05
N ASP A 286 3.74 -32.97 7.24
CA ASP A 286 2.39 -33.55 7.39
C ASP A 286 2.15 -34.11 8.81
N ALA A 287 0.93 -34.01 9.33
CA ALA A 287 0.53 -34.40 10.69
C ALA A 287 1.19 -33.60 11.85
N THR A 288 1.76 -32.42 11.57
CA THR A 288 2.22 -31.48 12.60
C THR A 288 1.01 -30.70 13.12
N PRO A 289 0.70 -30.71 14.43
CA PRO A 289 -0.44 -29.96 14.95
C PRO A 289 -0.20 -28.46 14.79
N ALA A 290 -1.15 -27.74 14.18
CA ALA A 290 -1.09 -26.29 14.07
C ALA A 290 -2.38 -25.65 14.57
N ILE A 291 -2.26 -24.47 15.17
CA ILE A 291 -3.36 -23.77 15.81
C ILE A 291 -3.94 -22.75 14.83
N ALA A 292 -5.26 -22.84 14.56
CA ALA A 292 -5.97 -21.79 13.87
C ALA A 292 -6.30 -20.64 14.82
N SER A 293 -6.83 -20.96 16.00
CA SER A 293 -7.18 -19.96 17.00
C SER A 293 -7.23 -20.51 18.42
N VAL A 294 -7.01 -19.63 19.40
CA VAL A 294 -7.21 -19.88 20.82
C VAL A 294 -8.11 -18.80 21.40
N THR A 295 -9.17 -19.22 22.07
CA THR A 295 -10.10 -18.36 22.81
C THR A 295 -10.31 -18.91 24.21
N SER A 296 -10.97 -18.15 25.08
CA SER A 296 -11.30 -18.62 26.43
C SER A 296 -12.77 -18.44 26.77
N SER A 297 -13.17 -19.00 27.91
CA SER A 297 -14.48 -18.77 28.53
C SER A 297 -14.70 -17.31 28.94
N ASP A 298 -13.63 -16.54 29.12
CA ASP A 298 -13.69 -15.20 29.70
C ASP A 298 -13.68 -14.13 28.60
N ILE A 299 -12.94 -14.36 27.51
CA ILE A 299 -12.86 -13.45 26.36
C ILE A 299 -12.53 -14.23 25.08
N ALA A 300 -12.86 -13.64 23.93
CA ALA A 300 -12.54 -14.18 22.60
C ALA A 300 -11.04 -14.02 22.24
N GLY A 301 -10.14 -14.54 23.07
CA GLY A 301 -8.69 -14.64 22.82
C GLY A 301 -7.95 -15.40 23.92
N PRO A 302 -6.61 -15.50 23.86
CA PRO A 302 -5.80 -16.35 24.74
C PRO A 302 -5.55 -15.73 26.12
N TRP A 303 -6.60 -15.20 26.75
CA TRP A 303 -6.55 -14.60 28.09
C TRP A 303 -7.61 -15.19 29.00
N VAL A 304 -7.26 -15.43 30.27
CA VAL A 304 -8.22 -15.80 31.32
C VAL A 304 -8.01 -14.91 32.55
N SER A 305 -9.09 -14.61 33.27
CA SER A 305 -9.07 -13.75 34.45
C SER A 305 -8.36 -14.39 35.66
N ASN A 306 -8.32 -15.73 35.73
CA ASN A 306 -7.59 -16.47 36.75
C ASN A 306 -7.27 -17.91 36.30
N SER A 307 -6.48 -18.63 37.08
CA SER A 307 -6.24 -20.07 36.91
C SER A 307 -7.28 -20.92 37.68
N GLY A 308 -7.45 -22.17 37.28
CA GLY A 308 -8.29 -23.14 37.99
C GLY A 308 -9.70 -23.28 37.43
N THR A 309 -10.57 -23.95 38.19
CA THR A 309 -11.90 -24.37 37.72
C THR A 309 -12.77 -23.19 37.29
N GLY A 310 -13.24 -23.20 36.05
CA GLY A 310 -14.11 -22.17 35.47
C GLY A 310 -13.46 -21.33 34.36
N HIS A 311 -12.13 -21.45 34.18
CA HIS A 311 -11.39 -20.73 33.13
C HIS A 311 -10.84 -21.73 32.11
N THR A 312 -11.54 -21.85 30.99
CA THR A 312 -11.23 -22.85 29.95
C THR A 312 -10.73 -22.20 28.68
N LEU A 313 -9.70 -22.78 28.07
CA LEU A 313 -9.30 -22.46 26.70
C LEU A 313 -10.06 -23.35 25.72
N THR A 314 -10.37 -22.78 24.55
CA THR A 314 -10.83 -23.49 23.35
C THR A 314 -9.79 -23.26 22.27
N ILE A 315 -9.12 -24.32 21.86
CA ILE A 315 -8.03 -24.33 20.88
C ILE A 315 -8.57 -25.01 19.63
N THR A 316 -8.56 -24.30 18.51
CA THR A 316 -9.05 -24.79 17.21
C THR A 316 -7.88 -25.13 16.31
N ALA A 317 -7.91 -26.29 15.66
CA ALA A 317 -6.85 -26.72 14.75
C ALA A 317 -6.91 -25.99 13.40
N LEU A 318 -5.76 -25.87 12.74
CA LEU A 318 -5.64 -25.34 11.38
C LEU A 318 -6.28 -26.27 10.33
N GLY A 319 -6.30 -27.58 10.60
CA GLY A 319 -6.91 -28.59 9.74
C GLY A 319 -6.08 -28.89 8.49
N ASN A 320 -6.74 -29.32 7.41
CA ASN A 320 -6.07 -29.65 6.16
C ASN A 320 -5.65 -28.39 5.39
N LYS A 321 -4.43 -28.39 4.86
CA LYS A 321 -3.90 -27.34 3.99
C LYS A 321 -3.26 -27.95 2.75
N ASP A 322 -3.56 -27.38 1.60
CA ASP A 322 -2.86 -27.71 0.36
C ASP A 322 -1.59 -26.86 0.30
N VAL A 323 -0.44 -27.54 0.23
CA VAL A 323 0.87 -26.91 0.14
C VAL A 323 1.55 -27.34 -1.15
N ASP A 324 2.54 -26.55 -1.59
CA ASP A 324 3.24 -26.86 -2.82
C ASP A 324 3.99 -28.20 -2.73
N SER A 325 3.93 -28.95 -3.83
CA SER A 325 4.54 -30.26 -3.97
C SER A 325 5.91 -30.12 -4.62
N TYR A 326 6.97 -30.13 -3.82
CA TYR A 326 8.34 -30.07 -4.32
C TYR A 326 8.81 -31.35 -5.03
N GLY A 327 7.99 -32.40 -5.00
CA GLY A 327 8.15 -33.58 -5.86
C GLY A 327 7.48 -33.45 -7.22
N TYR A 328 6.78 -32.35 -7.52
CA TYR A 328 6.07 -32.19 -8.79
C TYR A 328 7.05 -32.23 -9.97
N SER A 329 6.80 -33.14 -10.91
CA SER A 329 7.64 -33.39 -12.10
C SER A 329 6.87 -33.15 -13.41
N GLY A 330 5.80 -32.35 -13.34
CA GLY A 330 4.97 -32.00 -14.49
C GLY A 330 3.71 -32.86 -14.65
N PRO A 331 2.72 -32.36 -15.41
CA PRO A 331 1.39 -32.97 -15.51
C PRO A 331 1.39 -34.27 -16.33
N SER A 332 2.46 -34.54 -17.08
CA SER A 332 2.66 -35.77 -17.84
C SER A 332 3.07 -36.96 -16.97
N THR A 333 3.42 -36.75 -15.71
CA THR A 333 3.75 -37.82 -14.78
C THR A 333 2.48 -38.61 -14.41
N THR A 334 2.58 -39.94 -14.31
CA THR A 334 1.40 -40.81 -14.05
C THR A 334 1.29 -41.27 -12.61
N VAL A 335 2.26 -40.96 -11.75
CA VAL A 335 2.33 -41.42 -10.35
C VAL A 335 2.15 -40.22 -9.42
N ALA A 336 1.17 -40.29 -8.53
CA ALA A 336 1.02 -39.32 -7.44
C ALA A 336 2.09 -39.57 -6.36
N PRO A 337 2.63 -38.51 -5.70
CA PRO A 337 2.25 -37.09 -5.83
C PRO A 337 3.02 -36.32 -6.91
N PHE A 338 3.87 -36.97 -7.71
CA PHE A 338 4.73 -36.31 -8.70
C PHE A 338 3.96 -35.65 -9.86
N ASN A 339 2.67 -35.97 -10.02
CA ASN A 339 1.77 -35.34 -10.98
C ASN A 339 0.83 -34.29 -10.37
N GLN A 340 1.00 -33.96 -9.09
CA GLN A 340 0.20 -32.99 -8.37
C GLN A 340 1.07 -31.79 -8.01
N GLN A 341 0.64 -30.58 -8.40
CA GLN A 341 1.32 -29.33 -8.03
C GLN A 341 1.22 -29.03 -6.53
N LYS A 342 0.13 -29.47 -5.88
CA LYS A 342 -0.07 -29.35 -4.44
C LYS A 342 -0.39 -30.70 -3.81
N VAL A 343 0.03 -30.86 -2.57
CA VAL A 343 -0.29 -32.00 -1.71
C VAL A 343 -0.99 -31.50 -0.46
N THR A 344 -2.01 -32.23 -0.01
CA THR A 344 -2.70 -31.90 1.24
C THR A 344 -1.86 -32.38 2.43
N ARG A 345 -1.54 -31.48 3.34
CA ARG A 345 -1.00 -31.77 4.67
C ARG A 345 -2.06 -31.56 5.73
N HIS A 346 -2.13 -32.50 6.66
CA HIS A 346 -3.07 -32.48 7.77
C HIS A 346 -2.42 -31.82 8.99
N TYR A 347 -2.94 -30.66 9.41
CA TYR A 347 -2.49 -29.94 10.60
C TYR A 347 -3.52 -29.98 11.75
N GLY A 348 -4.33 -31.03 11.78
CA GLY A 348 -5.21 -31.35 12.90
C GLY A 348 -4.45 -31.86 14.12
N PHE A 349 -5.15 -31.99 15.23
CA PHE A 349 -4.63 -32.56 16.48
C PHE A 349 -4.66 -34.10 16.47
N GLY A 350 -5.30 -34.72 15.47
CA GLY A 350 -5.43 -36.16 15.35
C GLY A 350 -6.17 -36.80 16.52
N SER A 351 -5.89 -38.09 16.73
CA SER A 351 -6.46 -38.84 17.86
C SER A 351 -5.87 -38.39 19.20
N GLN A 352 -6.71 -38.41 20.24
CA GLN A 352 -6.29 -38.11 21.61
C GLN A 352 -5.09 -38.98 22.05
N PRO A 353 -4.02 -38.36 22.58
CA PRO A 353 -2.91 -39.09 23.20
C PRO A 353 -3.36 -39.97 24.37
N THR A 354 -2.69 -41.10 24.59
CA THR A 354 -3.02 -42.04 25.67
C THR A 354 -2.87 -41.44 27.06
N ASP A 355 -1.95 -40.50 27.21
CA ASP A 355 -1.57 -39.91 28.49
C ASP A 355 -2.49 -38.75 28.88
N CYS A 356 -3.31 -38.27 27.92
CA CYS A 356 -4.43 -37.38 28.16
C CYS A 356 -5.64 -38.16 28.66
N HIS A 357 -5.70 -38.41 29.95
CA HIS A 357 -6.81 -39.12 30.58
C HIS A 357 -8.08 -38.25 30.54
N SER A 358 -9.17 -38.77 29.96
CA SER A 358 -10.47 -38.11 29.99
C SER A 358 -11.04 -38.10 31.42
N GLY A 359 -11.62 -36.97 31.85
CA GLY A 359 -12.26 -36.84 33.16
C GLY A 359 -11.93 -35.54 33.92
N VAL A 360 -12.79 -35.17 34.86
CA VAL A 360 -12.64 -33.94 35.64
C VAL A 360 -11.46 -34.07 36.62
N GLY A 361 -10.52 -33.12 36.59
CA GLY A 361 -9.33 -33.06 37.44
C GLY A 361 -8.11 -33.78 36.87
N ASN A 362 -8.27 -34.53 35.77
CA ASN A 362 -7.16 -35.24 35.13
C ASN A 362 -6.33 -34.27 34.28
N ALA A 363 -5.02 -34.34 34.46
CA ALA A 363 -4.03 -33.56 33.72
C ALA A 363 -3.74 -34.24 32.37
N CYS A 364 -3.55 -33.47 31.32
CA CYS A 364 -3.21 -33.94 29.96
C CYS A 364 -1.84 -33.35 29.59
N PRO A 365 -0.73 -34.09 29.84
CA PRO A 365 0.63 -33.60 29.65
C PRO A 365 0.92 -33.05 28.26
N GLU A 366 0.20 -33.58 27.27
CA GLU A 366 0.34 -33.23 25.87
C GLU A 366 -0.31 -31.89 25.49
N VAL A 367 -1.07 -31.25 26.39
CA VAL A 367 -1.52 -29.87 26.22
C VAL A 367 -1.12 -29.11 27.47
N ALA A 368 -0.08 -28.29 27.37
CA ALA A 368 0.51 -27.65 28.53
C ALA A 368 0.84 -26.18 28.28
N LEU A 369 0.96 -25.42 29.37
CA LEU A 369 1.55 -24.09 29.35
C LEU A 369 3.00 -24.17 29.85
N PHE A 370 3.94 -23.75 29.01
CA PHE A 370 5.34 -23.63 29.37
C PHE A 370 5.60 -22.25 29.96
N GLY A 371 5.95 -22.21 31.24
CA GLY A 371 6.34 -20.98 31.90
C GLY A 371 7.76 -20.54 31.52
N SER A 372 8.12 -19.31 31.87
CA SER A 372 9.49 -18.80 31.73
C SER A 372 10.54 -19.57 32.55
N ASP A 373 10.11 -20.47 33.43
CA ASP A 373 10.94 -21.40 34.20
C ASP A 373 11.24 -22.71 33.45
N GLY A 374 10.72 -22.88 32.23
CA GLY A 374 10.91 -24.08 31.41
C GLY A 374 10.10 -25.30 31.87
N ILE A 375 9.18 -25.12 32.82
CA ILE A 375 8.36 -26.21 33.37
C ILE A 375 7.01 -26.26 32.65
N ALA A 376 6.69 -27.41 32.07
CA ALA A 376 5.38 -27.70 31.48
C ALA A 376 4.31 -27.85 32.56
N ARG A 377 3.19 -27.13 32.42
CA ARG A 377 2.03 -27.25 33.30
C ARG A 377 0.85 -27.75 32.48
N PRO A 378 0.45 -29.02 32.64
CA PRO A 378 -0.62 -29.61 31.84
C PRO A 378 -1.97 -28.94 32.11
N LEU A 379 -2.76 -28.72 31.07
CA LEU A 379 -4.17 -28.39 31.21
C LEU A 379 -4.92 -29.56 31.86
N THR A 380 -6.02 -29.25 32.52
CA THR A 380 -6.91 -30.25 33.15
C THR A 380 -8.28 -30.25 32.50
N ASN A 381 -9.10 -31.26 32.75
CA ASN A 381 -10.46 -31.37 32.18
C ASN A 381 -10.46 -31.36 30.63
N VAL A 382 -9.42 -31.91 30.01
CA VAL A 382 -9.25 -31.80 28.57
C VAL A 382 -10.29 -32.62 27.81
N GLN A 383 -10.93 -32.00 26.82
CA GLN A 383 -11.66 -32.69 25.75
C GLN A 383 -10.83 -32.54 24.48
N TRP A 384 -10.63 -33.66 23.78
CA TRP A 384 -9.77 -33.71 22.61
C TRP A 384 -10.54 -34.24 21.41
N SER A 385 -10.39 -33.56 20.29
CA SER A 385 -10.77 -34.02 18.96
C SER A 385 -9.73 -33.55 17.97
N ASP A 386 -9.81 -34.06 16.74
CA ASP A 386 -8.91 -33.66 15.67
C ASP A 386 -8.96 -32.15 15.37
N THR A 387 -10.13 -31.53 15.51
CA THR A 387 -10.36 -30.12 15.14
C THR A 387 -10.35 -29.17 16.33
N THR A 388 -10.52 -29.68 17.55
CA THR A 388 -10.69 -28.83 18.74
C THR A 388 -10.17 -29.53 19.99
N ILE A 389 -9.45 -28.77 20.81
CA ILE A 389 -9.09 -29.12 22.18
C ILE A 389 -9.71 -28.08 23.12
N THR A 390 -10.37 -28.52 24.18
CA THR A 390 -10.78 -27.62 25.28
C THR A 390 -10.13 -28.08 26.57
N GLY A 391 -9.71 -27.16 27.44
CA GLY A 391 -9.14 -27.53 28.73
C GLY A 391 -9.08 -26.37 29.72
N THR A 392 -9.06 -26.70 31.01
CA THR A 392 -8.94 -25.74 32.11
C THR A 392 -7.48 -25.35 32.32
N VAL A 393 -7.24 -24.03 32.43
CA VAL A 393 -5.92 -23.45 32.63
C VAL A 393 -5.32 -23.88 33.98
N PRO A 394 -4.07 -24.40 34.00
CA PRO A 394 -3.44 -24.90 35.22
C PRO A 394 -3.06 -23.79 36.19
N THR A 395 -2.96 -24.17 37.47
CA THR A 395 -2.36 -23.32 38.51
C THR A 395 -0.83 -23.36 38.45
N GLY A 396 -0.18 -22.38 39.06
CA GLY A 396 1.28 -22.40 39.28
C GLY A 396 2.11 -21.90 38.11
N VAL A 397 1.49 -21.42 37.02
CA VAL A 397 2.16 -20.71 35.91
C VAL A 397 2.92 -19.50 36.48
N PRO A 398 4.19 -19.26 36.12
CA PRO A 398 4.97 -18.17 36.69
C PRO A 398 4.42 -16.81 36.26
N THR A 399 4.76 -15.76 37.02
CA THR A 399 4.46 -14.39 36.64
C THR A 399 5.14 -14.04 35.32
N CYS A 400 4.47 -13.26 34.46
CA CYS A 400 5.08 -12.72 33.24
C CYS A 400 6.39 -11.99 33.57
N ALA A 401 7.39 -12.10 32.69
CA ALA A 401 8.74 -11.57 32.91
C ALA A 401 8.74 -10.05 33.21
N VAL A 402 7.86 -9.30 32.55
CA VAL A 402 7.60 -7.89 32.82
C VAL A 402 6.13 -7.73 33.19
N GLN A 403 5.87 -7.12 34.34
CA GLN A 403 4.51 -6.78 34.78
C GLN A 403 4.14 -5.38 34.29
N GLN A 404 2.88 -5.18 33.94
CA GLN A 404 2.39 -3.84 33.62
C GLN A 404 2.45 -2.96 34.87
N GLN A 405 2.88 -1.71 34.69
CA GLN A 405 2.98 -0.77 35.80
C GLN A 405 1.58 -0.43 36.34
N THR A 406 1.48 -0.33 37.67
CA THR A 406 0.21 -0.03 38.38
C THR A 406 -0.40 1.31 37.96
N GLN A 407 0.42 2.30 37.59
CA GLN A 407 -0.03 3.60 37.09
C GLN A 407 -0.90 3.49 35.82
N TYR A 408 -0.75 2.41 35.05
CA TYR A 408 -1.50 2.16 33.83
C TYR A 408 -2.71 1.25 34.04
N GLY A 409 -2.90 0.72 35.25
CA GLY A 409 -3.95 -0.24 35.58
C GLY A 409 -3.44 -1.67 35.77
N GLY A 410 -2.13 -1.90 35.64
CA GLY A 410 -1.51 -3.21 35.75
C GLY A 410 -1.75 -3.90 37.10
N SER A 411 -2.03 -5.19 37.03
CA SER A 411 -2.05 -6.12 38.16
C SER A 411 -1.23 -7.37 37.83
N THR A 412 -1.03 -8.27 38.79
CA THR A 412 -0.19 -9.46 38.59
C THR A 412 -0.74 -10.35 37.49
N ALA A 413 0.00 -10.46 36.39
CA ALA A 413 -0.24 -11.37 35.28
C ALA A 413 0.75 -12.54 35.31
N ARG A 414 0.28 -13.72 34.91
CA ARG A 414 1.08 -14.93 34.68
C ARG A 414 1.03 -15.29 33.20
N CYS A 415 2.15 -15.74 32.66
CA CYS A 415 2.29 -16.02 31.23
C CYS A 415 2.86 -17.41 31.03
N GLY A 416 2.31 -18.15 30.08
CA GLY A 416 2.87 -19.41 29.62
C GLY A 416 2.58 -19.64 28.15
N GLU A 417 3.55 -20.19 27.45
CA GLU A 417 3.42 -20.53 26.04
C GLU A 417 2.62 -21.82 25.90
N LEU A 418 1.55 -21.79 25.11
CA LEU A 418 0.76 -22.98 24.84
C LEU A 418 1.58 -23.98 24.02
N PHE A 419 1.44 -25.26 24.32
CA PHE A 419 2.13 -26.30 23.57
C PHE A 419 1.27 -27.54 23.45
N ILE A 420 1.28 -28.16 22.26
CA ILE A 420 0.48 -29.35 21.95
C ILE A 420 1.40 -30.44 21.40
N THR A 421 1.33 -31.63 21.97
CA THR A 421 1.98 -32.85 21.46
C THR A 421 0.90 -33.85 21.01
N THR A 422 0.91 -34.26 19.76
CA THR A 422 -0.07 -35.23 19.24
C THR A 422 0.34 -36.67 19.54
N ALA A 423 -0.58 -37.62 19.40
CA ALA A 423 -0.33 -39.04 19.69
C ALA A 423 0.80 -39.68 18.86
N ASN A 424 1.15 -39.08 17.70
CA ASN A 424 2.28 -39.47 16.87
C ASN A 424 3.62 -38.85 17.33
N GLY A 425 3.65 -38.14 18.46
CA GLY A 425 4.81 -37.47 19.04
C GLY A 425 5.20 -36.15 18.37
N LYS A 426 4.41 -35.64 17.41
CA LYS A 426 4.65 -34.34 16.78
C LYS A 426 4.17 -33.20 17.67
N GLN A 427 4.81 -32.06 17.52
CA GLN A 427 4.65 -30.92 18.41
C GLN A 427 4.28 -29.68 17.63
N SER A 428 3.45 -28.83 18.23
CA SER A 428 3.09 -27.53 17.66
C SER A 428 4.32 -26.63 17.58
N ILE A 429 4.50 -25.96 16.44
CA ILE A 429 5.65 -25.09 16.19
C ILE A 429 5.27 -23.64 16.51
N ASP A 430 4.25 -23.12 15.83
CA ASP A 430 3.71 -21.78 16.12
C ASP A 430 2.49 -21.91 17.04
N THR A 431 2.57 -21.21 18.17
CA THR A 431 1.59 -21.27 19.26
C THR A 431 1.27 -19.87 19.75
N VAL A 432 0.55 -19.76 20.87
CA VAL A 432 0.19 -18.48 21.47
C VAL A 432 0.59 -18.46 22.94
N THR A 433 1.02 -17.30 23.40
CA THR A 433 1.15 -16.99 24.81
C THR A 433 -0.23 -16.85 25.43
N VAL A 434 -0.45 -17.61 26.51
CA VAL A 434 -1.66 -17.49 27.34
C VAL A 434 -1.38 -16.59 28.53
N THR A 435 -2.14 -15.50 28.64
CA THR A 435 -2.08 -14.57 29.77
C THR A 435 -3.15 -14.92 30.81
N ILE A 436 -2.77 -14.98 32.09
CA ILE A 436 -3.62 -15.35 33.22
C ILE A 436 -3.60 -14.21 34.25
N GLY A 437 -4.77 -13.63 34.53
CA GLY A 437 -4.91 -12.47 35.40
C GLY A 437 -4.41 -11.19 34.72
N GLY A 438 -3.89 -10.24 35.51
CA GLY A 438 -3.52 -8.93 34.99
C GLY A 438 -4.71 -8.02 34.68
N GLN A 439 -4.44 -6.95 33.95
CA GLN A 439 -5.50 -6.08 33.41
C GLN A 439 -6.23 -6.82 32.29
N THR A 440 -7.57 -6.71 32.27
CA THR A 440 -8.38 -7.28 31.19
C THR A 440 -7.97 -6.68 29.84
N PRO A 441 -7.69 -7.48 28.81
CA PRO A 441 -7.31 -7.00 27.50
C PRO A 441 -8.41 -6.18 26.82
N THR A 442 -7.99 -5.30 25.92
CA THR A 442 -8.90 -4.62 24.99
C THR A 442 -9.14 -5.54 23.79
N LEU A 443 -10.37 -6.01 23.62
CA LEU A 443 -10.77 -6.69 22.39
C LEU A 443 -11.07 -5.64 21.31
N LEU A 444 -10.44 -5.77 20.15
CA LEU A 444 -10.68 -4.85 19.03
C LEU A 444 -12.15 -4.93 18.60
N ALA A 445 -12.83 -3.79 18.55
CA ALA A 445 -14.23 -3.75 18.13
C ALA A 445 -14.36 -3.90 16.61
N THR A 446 -15.52 -4.38 16.14
CA THR A 446 -15.81 -4.46 14.71
C THR A 446 -15.70 -3.10 14.04
N GLY A 447 -14.88 -3.00 12.99
CA GLY A 447 -14.63 -1.76 12.24
C GLY A 447 -13.63 -0.80 12.90
N GLN A 448 -13.11 -1.12 14.08
CA GLN A 448 -12.00 -0.39 14.68
C GLN A 448 -10.68 -0.81 14.02
N THR A 449 -9.79 0.15 13.75
CA THR A 449 -8.46 -0.11 13.23
C THR A 449 -7.50 -0.52 14.34
N ILE A 450 -6.56 -1.42 14.07
CA ILE A 450 -5.52 -1.83 15.03
C ILE A 450 -4.71 -0.61 15.44
N GLN A 451 -4.35 0.27 14.50
CA GLN A 451 -3.58 1.47 14.81
C GLN A 451 -4.29 2.36 15.84
N SER A 452 -5.62 2.55 15.73
CA SER A 452 -6.37 3.36 16.69
C SER A 452 -6.38 2.76 18.10
N ALA A 453 -6.36 1.42 18.21
CA ALA A 453 -6.26 0.73 19.49
C ALA A 453 -4.86 0.90 20.10
N ILE A 454 -3.79 0.77 19.30
CA ILE A 454 -2.41 1.04 19.73
C ILE A 454 -2.28 2.48 20.23
N ASP A 455 -2.81 3.45 19.48
CA ASP A 455 -2.72 4.88 19.82
C ASP A 455 -3.47 5.22 21.10
N SER A 456 -4.58 4.55 21.39
CA SER A 456 -5.38 4.74 22.60
C SER A 456 -4.86 3.97 23.82
N ALA A 457 -4.12 2.88 23.61
CA ALA A 457 -3.62 2.01 24.66
C ALA A 457 -2.64 2.71 25.61
N LYS A 458 -2.64 2.30 26.87
CA LYS A 458 -1.60 2.66 27.83
C LYS A 458 -0.43 1.68 27.72
N PRO A 459 0.79 2.09 28.10
CA PRO A 459 1.91 1.16 28.17
C PRO A 459 1.58 -0.11 28.98
N GLY A 460 1.84 -1.27 28.38
CA GLY A 460 1.62 -2.62 28.91
C GLY A 460 0.23 -3.21 28.64
N ASP A 461 -0.70 -2.44 28.07
CA ASP A 461 -2.02 -2.95 27.69
C ASP A 461 -1.87 -4.07 26.65
N GLU A 462 -2.79 -5.03 26.74
CA GLU A 462 -2.95 -6.11 25.77
C GLU A 462 -4.14 -5.81 24.86
N ILE A 463 -3.91 -5.93 23.56
CA ILE A 463 -4.90 -5.72 22.52
C ILE A 463 -5.11 -7.06 21.82
N ILE A 464 -6.30 -7.62 21.95
CA ILE A 464 -6.68 -8.85 21.26
C ILE A 464 -7.23 -8.48 19.88
N VAL A 465 -6.61 -9.02 18.84
CA VAL A 465 -7.02 -8.89 17.43
C VAL A 465 -7.87 -10.11 17.06
N PRO A 466 -9.19 -9.94 16.82
CA PRO A 466 -10.05 -11.03 16.38
C PRO A 466 -9.66 -11.59 15.01
N PRO A 467 -10.18 -12.77 14.63
CA PRO A 467 -10.02 -13.28 13.27
C PRO A 467 -10.44 -12.28 12.20
N GLY A 468 -9.61 -12.09 11.18
CA GLY A 468 -9.87 -11.17 10.08
C GLY A 468 -8.62 -10.77 9.31
N VAL A 469 -8.82 -10.06 8.20
CA VAL A 469 -7.76 -9.41 7.43
C VAL A 469 -7.84 -7.91 7.68
N TYR A 470 -6.80 -7.36 8.30
CA TYR A 470 -6.67 -5.96 8.67
C TYR A 470 -5.72 -5.29 7.70
N ASN A 471 -6.26 -4.49 6.79
CA ASN A 471 -5.50 -3.84 5.74
C ASN A 471 -4.81 -2.57 6.25
N GLU A 472 -3.79 -2.72 7.09
CA GLU A 472 -3.12 -1.65 7.81
C GLU A 472 -1.59 -1.82 7.79
N ILE A 473 -0.89 -0.70 7.98
CA ILE A 473 0.56 -0.65 8.23
C ILE A 473 0.71 0.00 9.59
N LEU A 474 1.27 -0.74 10.55
CA LEU A 474 1.18 -0.38 11.96
C LEU A 474 2.44 0.30 12.49
N LEU A 475 2.25 1.25 13.39
CA LEU A 475 3.27 1.90 14.20
C LEU A 475 3.04 1.54 15.66
N MET A 476 3.91 0.69 16.20
CA MET A 476 3.95 0.35 17.61
C MET A 476 4.98 1.24 18.33
N TRP A 477 4.54 2.43 18.74
CA TRP A 477 5.39 3.45 19.38
C TRP A 477 5.32 3.44 20.91
N LYS A 478 4.53 2.53 21.51
CA LYS A 478 4.44 2.26 22.95
C LYS A 478 4.62 0.77 23.19
N PRO A 479 5.15 0.36 24.35
CA PRO A 479 5.14 -1.05 24.70
C PRO A 479 3.71 -1.51 24.94
N VAL A 480 3.15 -2.24 23.97
CA VAL A 480 1.84 -2.89 24.05
C VAL A 480 2.03 -4.35 23.70
N ARG A 481 1.12 -5.21 24.15
CA ARG A 481 1.04 -6.60 23.72
C ARG A 481 -0.04 -6.69 22.65
N LEU A 482 0.36 -6.84 21.39
CA LEU A 482 -0.55 -7.06 20.28
C LEU A 482 -0.70 -8.57 20.08
N GLN A 483 -1.89 -9.08 20.36
CA GLN A 483 -2.16 -10.52 20.43
C GLN A 483 -3.24 -10.87 19.44
N GLY A 484 -2.90 -11.57 18.35
CA GLY A 484 -3.92 -12.24 17.56
C GLY A 484 -4.40 -13.50 18.25
N VAL A 485 -5.57 -13.99 17.85
CA VAL A 485 -6.07 -15.27 18.37
C VAL A 485 -5.31 -16.47 17.80
N GLY A 486 -4.46 -16.27 16.79
CA GLY A 486 -3.68 -17.29 16.10
C GLY A 486 -3.24 -16.81 14.71
N ALA A 487 -2.01 -17.14 14.33
CA ALA A 487 -1.30 -16.60 13.17
C ALA A 487 -2.03 -16.77 11.83
N ALA A 488 -2.74 -17.90 11.68
CA ALA A 488 -3.50 -18.18 10.46
C ALA A 488 -4.87 -17.48 10.41
N SER A 489 -5.32 -16.87 11.51
CA SER A 489 -6.65 -16.26 11.64
C SER A 489 -6.62 -14.74 11.73
N SER A 490 -5.57 -14.15 12.30
CA SER A 490 -5.46 -12.71 12.54
C SER A 490 -4.38 -12.11 11.62
N ILE A 491 -4.79 -11.70 10.43
CA ILE A 491 -3.86 -11.34 9.35
C ILE A 491 -3.75 -9.83 9.22
N ILE A 492 -2.55 -9.28 9.37
CA ILE A 492 -2.25 -7.90 8.98
C ILE A 492 -1.81 -7.92 7.52
N ASN A 493 -2.59 -7.25 6.67
CA ASN A 493 -2.24 -7.05 5.26
C ASN A 493 -1.66 -5.64 5.08
N ALA A 494 -0.34 -5.56 5.06
CA ALA A 494 0.43 -4.33 4.94
C ALA A 494 0.54 -3.79 3.49
N ASN A 495 -0.44 -4.10 2.64
CA ASN A 495 -0.47 -3.57 1.29
C ASN A 495 -0.57 -2.03 1.31
N ALA A 496 0.52 -1.40 0.87
CA ALA A 496 0.69 0.04 0.80
C ALA A 496 -0.04 0.69 -0.38
N HIS A 497 -0.58 -0.10 -1.33
CA HIS A 497 -1.24 0.45 -2.51
C HIS A 497 -2.73 0.77 -2.31
N PRO A 498 -3.19 1.86 -2.97
CA PRO A 498 -2.37 2.84 -3.71
C PRO A 498 -1.49 3.66 -2.76
N ALA A 499 -0.24 3.91 -3.16
CA ALA A 499 0.75 4.59 -2.32
C ALA A 499 0.32 6.02 -1.91
N GLY A 500 -0.58 6.65 -2.69
CA GLY A 500 -1.21 7.94 -2.39
C GLY A 500 -2.53 7.87 -1.62
N THR A 501 -2.93 6.72 -1.09
CA THR A 501 -4.11 6.63 -0.21
C THR A 501 -3.75 6.87 1.25
N ALA A 502 -4.80 7.11 2.06
CA ALA A 502 -4.72 7.47 3.46
C ALA A 502 -3.81 6.60 4.33
N LYS A 503 -3.43 5.36 3.95
CA LYS A 503 -2.61 4.48 4.78
C LYS A 503 -1.17 4.97 4.92
N MET A 504 -0.43 5.09 3.81
CA MET A 504 0.97 5.53 3.84
C MET A 504 1.09 6.96 4.31
N ASP A 505 0.21 7.86 3.87
CA ASP A 505 0.23 9.23 4.34
C ASP A 505 -0.10 9.34 5.84
N THR A 506 -1.01 8.51 6.37
CA THR A 506 -1.26 8.49 7.82
C THR A 506 -0.04 7.97 8.57
N TRP A 507 0.57 6.89 8.09
CA TRP A 507 1.78 6.32 8.68
C TRP A 507 2.92 7.36 8.72
N ARG A 508 3.21 8.01 7.58
CA ARG A 508 4.23 9.06 7.44
C ARG A 508 4.01 10.22 8.42
N ARG A 509 2.78 10.77 8.45
CA ARG A 509 2.39 11.81 9.41
C ARG A 509 2.59 11.39 10.86
N GLN A 510 2.24 10.16 11.21
CA GLN A 510 2.41 9.63 12.57
C GLN A 510 3.89 9.45 12.94
N VAL A 511 4.71 8.92 12.02
CA VAL A 511 6.16 8.82 12.18
C VAL A 511 6.76 10.17 12.54
N LEU A 512 6.38 11.23 11.82
CA LEU A 512 6.86 12.57 12.15
C LEU A 512 6.52 13.02 13.56
N CYS A 513 5.26 12.81 13.95
CA CYS A 513 4.80 13.17 15.28
C CYS A 513 5.63 12.46 16.36
N VAL A 514 5.85 11.15 16.23
CA VAL A 514 6.61 10.38 17.23
C VAL A 514 8.08 10.78 17.30
N PHE A 515 8.69 11.20 16.18
CA PHE A 515 10.03 11.79 16.15
C PHE A 515 10.08 13.29 16.52
N GLY A 516 8.94 13.93 16.80
CA GLY A 516 8.87 15.35 17.18
C GLY A 516 9.10 16.32 16.02
N LEU A 517 8.82 15.90 14.79
CA LEU A 517 8.93 16.68 13.56
C LEU A 517 7.54 17.15 13.09
N ALA A 518 7.49 18.32 12.47
CA ALA A 518 6.31 18.85 11.78
C ALA A 518 6.19 18.26 10.37
N LEU A 519 5.04 18.45 9.72
CA LEU A 519 4.75 17.93 8.37
C LEU A 519 5.72 18.41 7.28
N ASN A 520 6.49 19.47 7.55
CA ASN A 520 7.56 19.96 6.68
C ASN A 520 8.93 19.30 6.95
N GLY A 521 9.01 18.26 7.79
CA GLY A 521 10.25 17.55 8.12
C GLY A 521 11.18 18.28 9.10
N THR A 522 10.74 19.41 9.69
CA THR A 522 11.55 20.18 10.66
C THR A 522 11.03 20.03 12.09
N PRO A 523 11.87 20.15 13.13
CA PRO A 523 11.44 19.98 14.51
C PRO A 523 10.27 20.89 14.93
N ILE A 524 9.29 20.32 15.63
CA ILE A 524 8.16 21.07 16.19
C ILE A 524 8.69 22.09 17.22
N SER A 525 8.26 23.34 17.09
CA SER A 525 8.63 24.42 18.02
C SER A 525 7.52 25.46 18.13
N GLY A 526 7.67 26.44 19.02
CA GLY A 526 6.69 27.53 19.15
C GLY A 526 6.48 28.35 17.87
N SER A 527 7.45 28.35 16.95
CA SER A 527 7.37 29.00 15.63
C SER A 527 7.11 28.02 14.47
N ASN A 528 7.04 26.72 14.74
CA ASN A 528 6.83 25.67 13.75
C ASN A 528 5.87 24.63 14.31
N SER A 529 4.57 24.86 14.11
CA SER A 529 3.53 23.92 14.49
C SER A 529 3.64 22.62 13.71
N TYR A 530 3.22 21.50 14.30
CA TYR A 530 3.17 20.20 13.63
C TYR A 530 2.49 20.28 12.25
N ASP A 531 1.30 20.88 12.22
CA ASP A 531 0.55 21.17 11.00
C ASP A 531 0.04 22.62 11.03
N PRO A 532 0.58 23.53 10.19
CA PRO A 532 0.14 24.92 10.12
C PRO A 532 -1.34 25.10 9.75
N SER A 533 -1.94 24.11 9.08
CA SER A 533 -3.36 24.13 8.69
C SER A 533 -4.30 23.69 9.81
N ASN A 534 -3.78 23.09 10.89
CA ASN A 534 -4.54 22.44 11.97
C ASN A 534 -5.49 21.33 11.49
N THR A 535 -5.22 20.72 10.34
CA THR A 535 -5.99 19.58 9.82
C THR A 535 -5.66 18.31 10.60
N PHE A 536 -4.38 18.13 10.94
CA PHE A 536 -3.85 16.97 11.65
C PHE A 536 -3.30 17.38 13.02
N THR A 537 -3.38 16.46 13.98
CA THR A 537 -2.93 16.70 15.36
C THR A 537 -1.82 15.75 15.75
N CYS A 538 -0.75 16.27 16.31
CA CYS A 538 0.27 15.50 17.02
C CYS A 538 0.00 15.64 18.52
N THR A 539 -0.39 14.55 19.18
CA THR A 539 -0.70 14.59 20.62
C THR A 539 0.57 14.79 21.43
N SER A 540 0.48 15.44 22.59
CA SER A 540 1.63 15.59 23.48
C SER A 540 2.18 14.25 24.01
N ALA A 541 1.39 13.19 23.96
CA ALA A 541 1.81 11.84 24.32
C ALA A 541 2.69 11.18 23.24
N MET A 542 2.38 11.46 21.97
CA MET A 542 3.17 10.99 20.82
C MET A 542 4.36 11.89 20.55
N GLN A 543 4.23 13.20 20.72
CA GLN A 543 5.26 14.15 20.34
C GLN A 543 6.61 13.82 20.97
N PHE A 544 7.60 13.49 20.13
CA PHE A 544 8.96 13.15 20.55
C PHE A 544 9.05 11.95 21.52
N SER A 545 8.11 11.00 21.38
CA SER A 545 8.03 9.80 22.20
C SER A 545 9.07 8.75 21.83
N VAL A 546 9.66 8.81 20.65
CA VAL A 546 10.69 7.86 20.19
C VAL A 546 12.00 8.57 19.89
N ASP A 547 13.11 7.82 19.86
CA ASP A 547 14.42 8.36 19.50
C ASP A 547 14.89 7.75 18.17
N ARG A 548 15.63 8.54 17.39
CA ARG A 548 16.33 8.04 16.18
C ARG A 548 17.49 7.14 16.56
N LEU A 549 17.99 6.32 15.63
CA LEU A 549 19.24 5.62 15.87
C LEU A 549 20.43 6.60 15.84
N PRO A 550 21.49 6.34 16.62
CA PRO A 550 22.75 7.06 16.46
C PRO A 550 23.23 6.96 15.01
N LEU A 551 23.76 8.06 14.46
CA LEU A 551 24.25 8.18 13.08
C LEU A 551 23.17 8.15 11.98
N GLU A 552 21.90 8.00 12.35
CA GLU A 552 20.78 8.11 11.43
C GLU A 552 20.17 9.51 11.54
N ALA A 553 20.33 10.32 10.49
CA ALA A 553 19.78 11.67 10.48
C ALA A 553 18.28 11.63 10.12
N THR A 554 17.43 12.14 10.99
CA THR A 554 15.98 12.27 10.75
C THR A 554 15.56 13.66 10.26
N VAL A 555 16.51 14.60 10.21
CA VAL A 555 16.30 15.97 9.72
C VAL A 555 17.34 16.26 8.65
N GLY A 556 16.90 16.72 7.48
CA GLY A 556 17.79 17.12 6.39
C GLY A 556 18.56 18.41 6.73
N TRP A 557 19.72 18.62 6.09
CA TRP A 557 20.47 19.87 6.22
C TRP A 557 19.67 21.08 5.72
N ASP A 558 18.79 20.84 4.74
CA ASP A 558 17.73 21.73 4.28
C ASP A 558 16.45 20.92 4.03
N ALA A 559 15.42 21.11 4.85
CA ALA A 559 14.16 20.38 4.72
C ALA A 559 13.37 20.75 3.45
N THR A 560 13.68 21.88 2.80
CA THR A 560 13.06 22.27 1.53
C THR A 560 13.66 21.57 0.32
N LEU A 561 14.88 21.00 0.45
CA LEU A 561 15.60 20.33 -0.63
C LEU A 561 15.70 18.82 -0.43
N ASN A 562 15.93 18.34 0.79
CA ASN A 562 16.23 16.92 1.05
C ASN A 562 15.00 16.12 1.48
N GLY A 563 13.82 16.76 1.46
CA GLY A 563 12.59 16.16 1.95
C GLY A 563 12.70 15.73 3.42
N ASN A 564 11.79 14.84 3.79
CA ASN A 564 11.61 14.39 5.14
C ASN A 564 12.31 13.04 5.36
N LEU A 565 13.51 13.07 5.93
CA LEU A 565 14.36 11.87 6.06
C LEU A 565 13.79 10.82 7.02
N ALA A 566 13.01 11.23 8.03
CA ALA A 566 12.43 10.27 8.98
C ALA A 566 11.40 9.34 8.34
N GLU A 567 10.63 9.85 7.38
CA GLU A 567 9.66 9.06 6.61
C GLU A 567 10.40 8.13 5.63
N GLN A 568 11.34 8.68 4.86
CA GLN A 568 12.02 7.94 3.79
C GLN A 568 12.90 6.78 4.28
N LEU A 569 13.54 6.91 5.44
CA LEU A 569 14.46 5.88 5.96
C LEU A 569 13.73 4.70 6.59
N LEU A 570 12.53 4.94 7.12
CA LEU A 570 11.77 3.96 7.89
C LEU A 570 10.56 3.42 7.14
N GLU A 571 10.30 3.92 5.92
CA GLU A 571 9.13 3.55 5.15
C GLU A 571 9.10 2.04 4.93
N PRO A 572 8.02 1.33 5.32
CA PRO A 572 7.89 -0.11 5.19
C PRO A 572 7.61 -0.55 3.74
N THR A 573 8.01 0.25 2.75
CA THR A 573 7.93 -0.08 1.32
C THR A 573 9.31 0.09 0.71
N LEU A 574 9.90 -1.00 0.20
CA LEU A 574 11.20 -0.95 -0.45
C LEU A 574 11.00 -0.98 -1.97
N MET A 575 11.13 0.18 -2.62
CA MET A 575 11.23 0.27 -4.09
C MET A 575 10.10 -0.43 -4.89
N GLY A 576 8.88 -0.55 -4.34
CA GLY A 576 7.74 -1.21 -5.01
C GLY A 576 7.50 -2.68 -4.63
N ALA A 577 8.39 -3.29 -3.83
CA ALA A 577 8.19 -4.63 -3.24
C ALA A 577 7.37 -4.55 -1.94
N TYR A 578 6.33 -5.39 -1.81
CA TYR A 578 5.45 -5.45 -0.62
C TYR A 578 5.96 -6.35 0.50
N GLU A 579 7.26 -6.28 0.77
CA GLU A 579 7.94 -7.19 1.72
C GLU A 579 8.47 -6.47 2.95
N GLY A 580 8.18 -5.18 3.10
CA GLY A 580 8.51 -4.47 4.32
C GLY A 580 7.67 -4.96 5.51
N ALA A 581 8.17 -4.71 6.71
CA ALA A 581 7.49 -5.11 7.92
C ALA A 581 6.12 -4.42 8.03
N GLY A 582 5.05 -5.21 8.17
CA GLY A 582 3.69 -4.67 8.41
C GLY A 582 3.53 -3.97 9.75
N ILE A 583 4.49 -4.13 10.67
CA ILE A 583 4.54 -3.47 11.97
C ILE A 583 5.92 -2.84 12.15
N THR A 584 5.98 -1.53 12.27
CA THR A 584 7.19 -0.79 12.66
C THR A 584 7.16 -0.54 14.17
N VAL A 585 8.10 -1.12 14.91
CA VAL A 585 8.24 -0.91 16.36
C VAL A 585 9.26 0.19 16.61
N LEU A 586 8.84 1.27 17.28
CA LEU A 586 9.67 2.42 17.59
C LEU A 586 9.67 2.65 19.10
N SER A 587 10.82 2.98 19.66
CA SER A 587 10.99 3.06 21.12
C SER A 587 11.76 4.30 21.55
N LYS A 588 11.58 4.64 22.82
CA LYS A 588 12.47 5.56 23.51
C LYS A 588 13.61 4.78 24.17
N GLY A 589 14.83 5.09 23.78
CA GLY A 589 16.04 4.39 24.21
C GLY A 589 17.02 5.27 24.96
N VAL A 590 16.87 6.60 24.88
CA VAL A 590 17.82 7.55 25.49
C VAL A 590 17.15 8.67 26.25
N LYS A 591 17.90 9.21 27.21
CA LYS A 591 17.61 10.50 27.84
C LYS A 591 18.68 11.51 27.46
N PHE A 592 18.21 12.61 26.90
CA PHE A 592 19.05 13.72 26.50
C PHE A 592 19.31 14.66 27.69
N PRO A 593 20.49 15.32 27.75
CA PRO A 593 20.73 16.39 28.72
C PRO A 593 19.71 17.51 28.55
N SER A 594 19.35 18.18 29.65
CA SER A 594 18.45 19.34 29.60
C SER A 594 18.98 20.43 28.64
N ARG A 595 18.10 21.01 27.83
CA ARG A 595 18.43 22.08 26.86
C ARG A 595 19.42 21.66 25.75
N SER A 596 19.56 20.35 25.50
CA SER A 596 20.29 19.85 24.34
C SER A 596 19.41 19.84 23.09
N GLN A 597 20.02 19.84 21.90
CA GLN A 597 19.31 19.77 20.62
C GLN A 597 19.56 18.39 19.98
N PRO A 598 18.61 17.43 20.08
CA PRO A 598 18.80 16.07 19.58
C PRO A 598 18.76 15.96 18.04
N PHE A 599 18.38 17.05 17.37
CA PHE A 599 18.20 17.15 15.91
C PHE A 599 19.35 17.85 15.16
N ALA A 600 20.35 18.38 15.87
CA ALA A 600 21.34 19.30 15.28
C ALA A 600 22.51 18.63 14.53
N SER A 601 22.66 17.31 14.62
CA SER A 601 23.74 16.53 14.02
C SER A 601 23.30 15.07 13.88
N ASP A 602 24.01 14.28 13.07
CA ASP A 602 23.96 12.83 13.01
C ASP A 602 24.32 12.14 14.35
N VAL A 603 25.01 12.81 15.26
CA VAL A 603 25.39 12.29 16.59
C VAL A 603 24.47 12.83 17.69
N PHE A 604 24.19 12.01 18.71
CA PHE A 604 23.48 12.48 19.89
C PHE A 604 24.25 13.55 20.67
N PRO A 605 23.56 14.46 21.38
CA PRO A 605 24.20 15.42 22.25
C PRO A 605 25.14 14.78 23.28
N THR A 606 26.28 15.41 23.54
CA THR A 606 27.23 14.96 24.58
C THR A 606 26.53 14.83 25.93
N GLY A 607 26.70 13.68 26.58
CA GLY A 607 26.04 13.38 27.88
C GLY A 607 24.70 12.68 27.76
N THR A 608 24.27 12.30 26.56
CA THR A 608 23.12 11.39 26.36
C THR A 608 23.38 10.05 27.06
N GLN A 609 22.37 9.55 27.77
CA GLN A 609 22.44 8.29 28.50
C GLN A 609 21.40 7.30 27.98
N LEU A 610 21.73 6.01 27.95
CA LEU A 610 20.77 4.96 27.65
C LEU A 610 19.75 4.85 28.78
N LEU A 611 18.49 4.63 28.41
CA LEU A 611 17.44 4.26 29.35
C LEU A 611 17.62 2.80 29.79
N THR A 612 17.27 2.55 31.05
CA THR A 612 17.34 1.23 31.69
C THR A 612 16.06 0.97 32.46
N THR A 613 15.95 -0.21 33.08
CA THR A 613 14.86 -0.54 34.01
C THR A 613 14.78 0.40 35.24
N ARG A 614 15.86 1.13 35.57
CA ARG A 614 15.87 2.13 36.64
C ARG A 614 15.11 3.42 36.29
N ASP A 615 14.93 3.68 35.00
CA ASP A 615 14.21 4.85 34.50
C ASP A 615 12.69 4.60 34.43
N CYS A 616 12.25 3.40 34.83
CA CYS A 616 10.85 3.03 34.94
C CYS A 616 10.22 3.59 36.23
N ASN A 617 9.47 4.68 36.11
CA ASN A 617 8.77 5.26 37.23
C ASN A 617 7.46 4.49 37.52
N ASN A 618 7.28 3.96 38.73
CA ASN A 618 6.07 3.26 39.17
C ASN A 618 5.15 4.11 40.08
N GLY A 619 5.46 5.39 40.30
CA GLY A 619 4.84 6.24 41.35
C GLY A 619 4.49 7.67 40.94
N GLY A 620 4.09 7.90 39.69
CA GLY A 620 3.74 9.20 39.11
C GLY A 620 3.89 9.14 37.59
N THR A 621 3.62 10.20 36.84
CA THR A 621 3.70 10.18 35.36
C THR A 621 5.07 9.67 34.87
N ASN A 622 5.08 8.53 34.17
CA ASN A 622 6.28 8.02 33.50
C ASN A 622 6.75 9.05 32.45
N PRO A 623 7.97 9.61 32.58
CA PRO A 623 8.48 10.57 31.60
C PRO A 623 8.79 9.93 30.24
N TYR A 624 8.89 8.59 30.17
CA TYR A 624 9.26 7.83 28.99
C TYR A 624 8.27 6.67 28.77
N PRO A 625 7.00 6.95 28.41
CA PRO A 625 5.97 5.93 28.22
C PRO A 625 6.30 4.92 27.11
N SER A 626 7.15 5.32 26.15
CA SER A 626 7.65 4.49 25.05
C SER A 626 8.94 3.74 25.38
N ASN A 627 9.34 3.64 26.65
CA ASN A 627 10.46 2.80 27.07
C ASN A 627 9.99 1.35 27.27
N PHE A 628 10.42 0.46 26.38
CA PHE A 628 10.01 -0.95 26.34
C PHE A 628 10.57 -1.78 27.52
N TRP A 629 11.50 -1.24 28.30
CA TRP A 629 11.94 -1.87 29.55
C TRP A 629 10.91 -1.81 30.68
N CYS A 630 9.93 -0.91 30.59
CA CYS A 630 9.09 -0.57 31.74
C CYS A 630 7.75 -1.29 31.80
N ASN A 631 7.29 -1.82 30.66
CA ASN A 631 5.99 -2.49 30.55
C ASN A 631 6.12 -3.66 29.59
N PRO A 632 5.27 -4.70 29.73
CA PRO A 632 5.29 -5.82 28.81
C PRO A 632 4.94 -5.35 27.39
N SER A 633 5.59 -5.96 26.41
CA SER A 633 5.30 -5.77 25.00
C SER A 633 5.62 -7.04 24.23
N SER A 634 4.80 -7.34 23.23
CA SER A 634 4.93 -8.52 22.38
C SER A 634 4.08 -8.35 21.13
N ILE A 635 4.44 -9.07 20.08
CA ILE A 635 3.60 -9.37 18.93
C ILE A 635 3.51 -10.88 18.91
N ASP A 636 2.30 -11.42 19.02
CA ASP A 636 2.07 -12.85 19.15
C ASP A 636 0.70 -13.25 18.59
N GLY A 637 0.56 -14.51 18.20
CA GLY A 637 -0.66 -15.09 17.63
C GLY A 637 -0.95 -14.64 16.21
#